data_AF-A0AAW4X2T3-F1
#
_entry.id   AF-A0AAW4X2T3-F1
#
_cell.length_a   1.000
_cell.length_b   1.000
_cell.length_c   1.000
_cell.angle_alpha   90.00
_cell.angle_beta   90.00
_cell.angle_gamma   90.00
#
_symmetry.space_group_name_H-M   'P 1'
#
loop_
_entity.id
_entity.type
_entity.pdbx_description
1 polymer ?
#
loop_
_entity_poly.entity_id
_entity_poly.type
_entity_poly.pdbx_seq_one_letter_code
_entity_poly.pdbx_strand_id
1 'polypeptide(L)'
;HIKLPKLGIVYFRAGRLPMGKIKNVTVRLNVAGQYYITVLVESENQTLPKTSKYIGGDLGLKSLLNFSDGCKEPINHFEDKYHKKLYRWEKLRSRRFL
;
A
#
# COMPACT_ATOMS: atom_id res chain seq x y z
N HIS A 1 3.32 21.21 -6.58
CA HIS A 1 1.99 21.55 -7.12
C HIS A 1 1.57 20.52 -8.15
N ILE A 2 0.28 20.19 -8.24
CA ILE A 2 -0.28 19.26 -9.22
C ILE A 2 -1.34 19.99 -10.05
N LYS A 3 -1.34 19.78 -11.37
CA LYS A 3 -2.35 20.36 -12.27
C LYS A 3 -3.52 19.38 -12.38
N LEU A 4 -4.71 19.83 -11.98
CA LEU A 4 -5.95 19.08 -12.07
C LEU A 4 -6.87 19.71 -13.14
N PRO A 5 -7.64 18.92 -13.90
CA PRO A 5 -8.43 19.43 -15.02
C PRO A 5 -9.43 20.54 -14.64
N LYS A 6 -10.12 20.39 -13.50
CA LYS A 6 -11.17 21.33 -13.05
C LYS A 6 -10.72 22.32 -11.98
N LEU A 7 -9.69 21.98 -11.21
CA LEU A 7 -9.23 22.76 -10.05
C LEU A 7 -7.96 23.56 -10.35
N GLY A 8 -7.40 23.43 -11.54
CA GLY A 8 -6.17 24.11 -11.92
C GLY A 8 -4.97 23.59 -11.13
N ILE A 9 -4.03 24.49 -10.81
CA ILE A 9 -2.80 24.15 -10.12
C ILE A 9 -3.05 24.17 -8.61
N VAL A 10 -2.96 23.01 -7.98
CA VAL A 10 -3.22 22.84 -6.54
C VAL A 10 -1.93 22.50 -5.82
N TYR A 11 -1.71 23.12 -4.67
CA TYR A 11 -0.63 22.72 -3.78
C TYR A 11 -0.95 21.35 -3.17
N PHE A 12 0.03 20.45 -3.19
CA PHE A 12 -0.09 19.16 -2.50
C PHE A 12 1.24 18.87 -1.80
N ARG A 13 1.13 18.26 -0.62
CA ARG A 13 2.29 17.77 0.12
C ARG A 13 2.49 16.30 -0.22
N ALA A 14 3.66 15.94 -0.71
CA ALA A 14 4.05 14.56 -0.93
C ALA A 14 5.46 14.31 -0.39
N GLY A 15 5.67 13.11 0.16
CA GLY A 15 6.99 12.67 0.59
C GLY A 15 7.88 12.35 -0.62
N ARG A 16 7.36 11.57 -1.58
CA ARG A 16 8.03 11.27 -2.84
C ARG A 16 7.17 11.77 -4.00
N LEU A 17 7.78 12.48 -4.93
CA LEU A 17 7.10 12.90 -6.16
C LEU A 17 6.88 11.68 -7.06
N PRO A 18 5.68 11.53 -7.65
CA PRO A 18 5.43 10.44 -8.59
C PRO A 18 6.30 10.61 -9.83
N MET A 19 6.96 9.53 -10.26
CA MET A 19 7.75 9.48 -11.48
C MET A 19 7.02 8.63 -12.51
N GLY A 20 6.81 9.17 -13.72
CA GLY A 20 6.07 8.50 -14.79
C GLY A 20 4.83 9.27 -15.25
N LYS A 21 4.01 8.63 -16.07
CA LYS A 21 2.80 9.22 -16.64
C LYS A 21 1.63 9.06 -15.67
N ILE A 22 1.03 10.17 -15.25
CA ILE A 22 -0.16 10.13 -14.40
C ILE A 22 -1.35 9.59 -15.21
N LYS A 23 -1.94 8.47 -14.77
CA LYS A 23 -3.14 7.89 -15.37
C LYS A 23 -4.41 8.45 -14.77
N ASN A 24 -4.45 8.53 -13.44
CA ASN A 24 -5.64 8.96 -12.73
C ASN A 24 -5.27 9.70 -11.44
N VAL A 25 -6.14 10.62 -11.02
CA VAL A 25 -6.01 11.35 -9.78
C VAL A 25 -7.35 11.36 -9.07
N THR A 26 -7.40 10.76 -7.88
CA THR A 26 -8.60 10.72 -7.04
C THR A 26 -8.44 11.70 -5.89
N VAL A 27 -9.35 12.67 -5.79
CA VAL A 27 -9.43 13.60 -4.66
C VAL A 27 -10.51 13.11 -3.72
N ARG A 28 -10.18 12.94 -2.44
CA ARG A 28 -11.12 12.51 -1.40
C ARG A 28 -11.11 13.47 -0.21
N LEU A 29 -12.30 13.84 0.24
CA LEU A 29 -12.51 14.52 1.52
C LEU A 29 -12.81 13.47 2.59
N ASN A 30 -12.07 13.48 3.69
CA ASN A 30 -12.36 12.63 4.83
C ASN A 30 -13.37 13.30 5.78
N VAL A 31 -13.97 12.54 6.70
CA VAL A 31 -14.95 13.02 7.69
C VAL A 31 -14.40 14.16 8.55
N ALA A 32 -13.07 14.20 8.76
CA ALA A 32 -12.38 15.27 9.46
C ALA A 32 -12.16 16.56 8.62
N GLY A 33 -12.78 16.69 7.44
CA GLY A 33 -12.64 17.86 6.57
C GLY A 33 -11.28 17.97 5.84
N GLN A 34 -10.48 16.91 5.87
CA GLN A 34 -9.14 16.89 5.26
C GLN A 34 -9.21 16.35 3.82
N TYR A 35 -8.56 17.06 2.90
CA TYR A 35 -8.41 16.63 1.50
C TYR A 35 -7.17 15.74 1.33
N TYR A 36 -7.37 14.61 0.64
CA TYR A 36 -6.32 13.69 0.22
C TYR A 36 -6.37 13.49 -1.29
N ILE A 37 -5.18 13.32 -1.89
CA ILE A 37 -5.03 13.06 -3.32
C ILE A 37 -4.30 11.73 -3.49
N THR A 38 -4.93 10.79 -4.20
CA THR A 38 -4.29 9.55 -4.64
C THR A 38 -3.94 9.68 -6.11
N VAL A 39 -2.65 9.56 -6.44
CA VAL A 39 -2.15 9.69 -7.81
C VAL A 39 -1.76 8.30 -8.32
N LEU A 40 -2.44 7.81 -9.35
CA LEU A 40 -2.10 6.58 -10.05
C LEU A 40 -1.14 6.93 -11.19
N VAL A 41 0.05 6.35 -11.17
CA VAL A 41 1.11 6.63 -12.16
C VAL A 41 1.53 5.34 -12.84
N GLU A 42 1.64 5.42 -14.15
CA GLU A 42 2.30 4.42 -14.98
C GLU A 42 3.78 4.75 -15.05
N SER A 43 4.60 3.84 -14.52
CA SER A 43 6.05 3.91 -14.58
C SER A 43 6.59 2.75 -15.42
N GLU A 44 7.74 2.96 -16.06
CA GLU A 44 8.46 1.86 -16.68
C GLU A 44 8.79 0.77 -15.64
N ASN A 45 8.65 -0.48 -16.08
CA ASN A 45 8.88 -1.63 -15.23
C ASN A 45 10.39 -1.76 -14.99
N GLN A 46 10.82 -1.74 -13.73
CA GLN A 46 12.21 -2.06 -13.38
C GLN A 46 12.41 -3.57 -13.52
N THR A 47 12.45 -4.07 -14.75
CA THR A 47 12.73 -5.47 -15.00
C THR A 47 14.19 -5.74 -14.68
N LEU A 48 14.42 -6.53 -13.63
CA LEU A 48 15.74 -7.08 -13.35
C LEU A 48 16.17 -8.02 -14.50
N PRO A 49 17.48 -8.17 -14.76
CA PRO A 49 17.97 -9.11 -15.75
C PRO A 49 17.49 -10.52 -15.42
N LYS A 50 17.05 -11.26 -16.46
CA LYS A 50 16.54 -12.62 -16.29
C LYS A 50 17.69 -13.56 -15.89
N THR A 51 17.53 -14.27 -14.79
CA THR A 51 18.53 -15.22 -14.27
C THR A 51 18.48 -16.60 -14.93
N SER A 52 17.64 -16.80 -15.96
CA SER A 52 17.35 -18.11 -16.62
C SER A 52 16.91 -19.27 -15.70
N LYS A 53 16.66 -18.98 -14.41
CA LYS A 53 16.14 -19.94 -13.44
C LYS A 53 14.63 -19.89 -13.41
N TYR A 54 14.01 -21.06 -13.38
CA TYR A 54 12.57 -21.23 -13.19
C TYR A 54 12.36 -21.88 -11.82
N ILE A 55 11.68 -21.17 -10.93
CA ILE A 55 11.39 -21.63 -9.57
C ILE A 55 9.88 -21.56 -9.40
N GLY A 56 9.28 -22.66 -8.97
CA GLY A 56 7.89 -22.69 -8.55
C GLY A 56 7.78 -22.19 -7.11
N GLY A 57 6.82 -21.32 -6.84
CA GLY A 57 6.49 -20.85 -5.48
C GLY A 57 5.09 -21.31 -5.10
N ASP A 58 4.97 -21.95 -3.94
CA ASP A 58 3.69 -22.34 -3.34
C ASP A 58 3.41 -21.50 -2.08
N LEU A 59 2.17 -21.06 -1.91
CA LEU A 59 1.76 -20.24 -0.76
C LEU A 59 1.10 -21.13 0.29
N GLY A 60 1.63 -21.10 1.52
CA GLY A 60 1.19 -22.00 2.60
C GLY A 60 0.73 -21.28 3.87
N LEU A 61 0.09 -22.06 4.75
CA LEU A 61 -0.30 -21.62 6.10
C LEU A 61 0.80 -21.83 7.15
N LYS A 62 1.74 -22.75 6.90
CA LYS A 62 2.88 -23.00 7.79
C LYS A 62 4.08 -22.11 7.44
N SER A 63 4.23 -21.80 6.17
CA SER A 63 5.25 -20.93 5.60
C SER A 63 4.58 -20.11 4.50
N LEU A 64 4.88 -18.82 4.45
CA LEU A 64 4.22 -17.88 3.55
C LEU A 64 4.47 -18.28 2.10
N LEU A 65 5.72 -18.64 1.79
CA LEU A 65 6.15 -18.98 0.44
C LEU A 65 7.18 -20.12 0.50
N ASN A 66 6.90 -21.21 -0.21
CA ASN A 66 7.79 -22.34 -0.38
C ASN A 66 8.28 -22.38 -1.82
N PHE A 67 9.59 -22.31 -2.01
CA PHE A 67 10.20 -22.38 -3.32
C PHE A 67 10.66 -23.81 -3.65
N SER A 68 10.62 -24.17 -4.92
CA SER A 68 11.07 -25.47 -5.42
C SER A 68 12.58 -25.72 -5.26
N ASP A 69 13.36 -24.68 -4.99
CA ASP A 69 14.79 -24.76 -4.65
C ASP A 69 15.05 -25.09 -3.17
N GLY A 70 13.99 -25.26 -2.38
CA GLY A 70 14.05 -25.59 -0.96
C GLY A 70 14.04 -24.38 -0.02
N CYS A 71 14.10 -23.15 -0.54
CA CYS A 71 13.96 -21.94 0.26
C CYS A 71 12.52 -21.79 0.78
N LYS A 72 12.38 -21.39 2.05
CA LYS A 72 11.08 -21.22 2.71
C LYS A 72 11.04 -19.90 3.45
N GLU A 73 10.11 -19.04 3.08
CA GLU A 73 9.84 -17.79 3.79
C GLU A 73 8.81 -18.02 4.90
N PRO A 74 9.13 -17.68 6.16
CA PRO A 74 8.20 -17.85 7.27
C PRO A 74 7.07 -16.81 7.22
N ILE A 75 5.93 -17.14 7.84
CA ILE A 75 4.88 -16.16 8.07
C ILE A 75 5.29 -15.26 9.23
N ASN A 76 5.38 -13.96 8.98
CA ASN A 76 5.55 -12.99 10.05
C ASN A 76 4.19 -12.69 10.69
N HIS A 77 3.98 -13.16 11.92
CA HIS A 77 2.77 -12.92 12.71
C HIS A 77 2.73 -11.49 13.27
N PHE A 78 2.69 -10.48 12.39
CA PHE A 78 2.55 -9.08 12.81
C PHE A 78 1.27 -8.82 13.59
N GLU A 79 0.23 -9.61 13.33
CA GLU A 79 -1.06 -9.51 14.01
C GLU A 79 -0.92 -9.66 15.51
N ASP A 80 -0.14 -10.63 16.00
CA ASP A 80 0.08 -10.86 17.43
C ASP A 80 0.60 -9.62 18.15
N LYS A 81 1.46 -8.85 17.47
CA LYS A 81 2.05 -7.62 18.00
C LYS A 81 1.01 -6.50 18.14
N TYR A 82 0.04 -6.42 17.23
CA TYR A 82 -0.89 -5.30 17.15
C TYR A 82 -2.33 -5.63 17.58
N HIS A 83 -2.68 -6.90 17.77
CA HIS A 83 -4.03 -7.36 18.07
C HIS A 83 -4.60 -6.72 19.33
N LYS A 84 -3.82 -6.70 20.43
CA LYS A 84 -4.23 -6.05 21.70
C LYS A 84 -4.45 -4.55 21.53
N LYS A 85 -3.65 -3.87 20.70
CA LYS A 85 -3.79 -2.44 20.43
C LYS A 85 -5.05 -2.18 19.59
N LEU A 86 -5.26 -2.96 18.53
CA LEU A 86 -6.44 -2.88 17.67
C LEU A 86 -7.71 -2.97 18.51
N TYR A 87 -7.87 -4.04 19.31
CA TYR A 87 -9.03 -4.25 20.17
C TYR A 87 -9.30 -3.08 21.12
N ARG A 88 -8.23 -2.54 21.75
CA ARG A 88 -8.36 -1.37 22.63
C ARG A 88 -8.88 -0.14 21.88
N TRP A 89 -8.37 0.14 20.68
CA TRP A 89 -8.78 1.28 19.87
C TRP A 89 -10.20 1.15 19.34
N GLU A 90 -10.61 -0.05 18.92
CA GLU A 90 -11.97 -0.33 18.47
C GLU A 90 -12.99 -0.12 19.60
N LYS A 91 -12.69 -0.61 20.81
CA LYS A 91 -13.52 -0.39 22.00
C LYS A 91 -13.64 1.08 22.38
N LEU A 92 -12.54 1.83 22.30
CA LEU A 92 -12.56 3.29 22.55
C LEU A 92 -13.34 4.04 21.48
N ARG A 93 -13.20 3.66 20.21
CA ARG A 93 -13.93 4.26 19.09
C ARG A 93 -15.44 4.07 19.25
N SER A 94 -15.88 2.85 19.56
CA SER A 94 -17.31 2.55 19.74
C SER A 94 -17.97 3.39 20.85
N ARG A 95 -17.21 3.76 21.90
CA ARG A 95 -17.72 4.57 23.02
C ARG A 95 -17.73 6.08 22.75
N ARG A 96 -17.00 6.55 21.75
CA ARG A 96 -16.89 7.98 21.39
C ARG A 96 -17.80 8.38 20.22
N PHE A 97 -18.23 7.39 19.43
CA PHE A 97 -19.13 7.57 18.28
C PHE A 97 -20.58 7.17 18.60
N LEU A 98 -20.89 6.95 19.89
CA LEU A 98 -22.24 7.05 20.47
C LEU A 98 -22.33 8.40 21.16
#